data_AF-A0A6J2TK84-F1
#
_entry.id   AF-A0A6J2TK84-F1
#
_cell.length_a   1.000
_cell.length_b   1.000
_cell.length_c   1.000
_cell.angle_alpha   90.00
_cell.angle_beta   90.00
_cell.angle_gamma   90.00
#
_symmetry.space_group_name_H-M   'P 1'
#
loop_
_entity.id
_entity.type
_entity.pdbx_description
1 polymer ?
#
loop_
_entity_poly.entity_id
_entity_poly.type
_entity_poly.pdbx_seq_one_letter_code
_entity_poly.pdbx_strand_id
1 'polypeptide(L)'
;MGANTSVESDELSQARKESMELKKTLKKLEEDHSDMKEQLDLQRDELRKMYQQPWDNDGGDVEDYDDSITCPVCLHPWGISGPHRLVSLSCGHLFGDECARRSIRKLGQCPQCRRGAEIKDIRPLYAQRVCAIDNVDNLTRGTKRPCECSDEALKKMKTNLH
;
A
#
# COMPACT_ATOMS: atom_id res chain seq x y z
N MET A 1 -35.41 -66.12 -18.88
CA MET A 1 -35.21 -64.69 -18.55
C MET A 1 -33.78 -64.35 -18.98
N GLY A 2 -33.59 -63.83 -20.18
CA GLY A 2 -32.25 -63.66 -20.75
C GLY A 2 -32.32 -62.96 -22.10
N ALA A 3 -32.53 -61.65 -22.06
CA ALA A 3 -32.47 -60.77 -23.22
C ALA A 3 -32.10 -59.36 -22.71
N ASN A 4 -30.84 -59.16 -22.34
CA ASN A 4 -30.28 -57.84 -22.01
C ASN A 4 -28.82 -57.66 -22.43
N THR A 5 -28.12 -58.73 -22.82
CA THR A 5 -26.65 -58.72 -22.94
C THR A 5 -26.10 -57.98 -24.16
N SER A 6 -26.89 -57.78 -25.22
CA SER A 6 -26.43 -57.14 -26.47
C SER A 6 -26.58 -55.61 -26.47
N VAL A 7 -27.62 -55.08 -25.82
CA VAL A 7 -27.82 -53.63 -25.70
C VAL A 7 -26.80 -53.04 -24.72
N GLU A 8 -26.55 -53.73 -23.60
CA GLU A 8 -25.53 -53.37 -22.61
C GLU A 8 -24.10 -53.35 -23.20
N SER A 9 -23.79 -54.22 -24.17
CA SER A 9 -22.46 -54.24 -24.80
C SER A 9 -22.22 -53.07 -25.76
N ASP A 10 -23.27 -52.61 -26.45
CA ASP A 10 -23.18 -51.49 -27.39
C ASP A 10 -23.10 -50.16 -26.66
N GLU A 11 -23.91 -49.98 -25.61
CA GLU A 11 -23.85 -48.81 -24.70
C GLU A 11 -22.48 -48.72 -24.01
N LEU A 12 -21.91 -49.85 -23.59
CA LEU A 12 -20.56 -49.90 -23.01
C LEU A 12 -19.49 -49.50 -24.04
N SER A 13 -19.68 -49.84 -25.32
CA SER A 13 -18.77 -49.45 -26.41
C SER A 13 -18.85 -47.95 -26.68
N GLN A 14 -20.05 -47.37 -26.61
CA GLN A 14 -20.30 -45.95 -26.81
C GLN A 14 -19.75 -45.12 -25.65
N ALA A 15 -20.03 -45.53 -24.41
CA ALA A 15 -19.49 -44.89 -23.21
C ALA A 15 -17.95 -44.91 -23.18
N ARG A 16 -17.31 -45.96 -23.71
CA ARG A 16 -15.84 -46.01 -23.85
C ARG A 16 -15.32 -44.99 -24.87
N LYS A 17 -16.02 -44.81 -25.99
CA LYS A 17 -15.66 -43.80 -27.01
C LYS A 17 -15.84 -42.39 -26.46
N GLU A 18 -16.96 -42.12 -25.78
CA GLU A 18 -17.23 -40.84 -25.13
C GLU A 18 -16.21 -40.55 -24.02
N SER A 19 -15.88 -41.53 -23.18
CA SER A 19 -14.83 -41.39 -22.16
C SER A 19 -13.47 -41.11 -22.77
N MET A 20 -13.14 -41.74 -23.92
CA MET A 20 -11.90 -41.47 -24.64
C MET A 20 -11.89 -40.04 -25.20
N GLU A 21 -13.00 -39.54 -25.71
CA GLU A 21 -13.11 -38.18 -26.23
C GLU A 21 -13.05 -37.12 -25.12
N LEU A 22 -13.78 -37.33 -24.01
CA LEU A 22 -13.71 -36.51 -22.80
C LEU A 22 -12.30 -36.43 -22.21
N LYS A 23 -11.53 -37.53 -22.24
CA LYS A 23 -10.13 -37.53 -21.82
C LYS A 23 -9.25 -36.69 -22.72
N LYS A 24 -9.47 -36.71 -24.04
CA LYS A 24 -8.74 -35.84 -24.97
C LYS A 24 -9.06 -34.38 -24.72
N THR A 25 -10.33 -34.04 -24.49
CA THR A 25 -10.73 -32.65 -24.20
C THR A 25 -10.17 -32.17 -22.88
N LEU A 26 -10.16 -33.02 -21.84
CA LEU A 26 -9.60 -32.67 -20.53
C LEU A 26 -8.10 -32.41 -20.62
N LYS A 27 -7.36 -33.28 -21.32
CA LYS A 27 -5.94 -33.08 -21.57
C LYS A 27 -5.66 -31.76 -22.30
N LYS A 28 -6.47 -31.45 -23.32
CA LYS A 28 -6.36 -30.19 -24.05
C LYS A 28 -6.65 -28.97 -23.15
N LEU A 29 -7.67 -29.04 -22.29
CA LEU A 29 -7.99 -27.97 -21.35
C LEU A 29 -6.90 -27.78 -20.27
N GLU A 30 -6.26 -28.87 -19.82
CA GLU A 30 -5.12 -28.80 -18.90
C GLU A 30 -3.91 -28.11 -19.56
N GLU A 31 -3.65 -28.44 -20.82
CA GLU A 31 -2.62 -27.78 -21.65
C GLU A 31 -2.94 -26.28 -21.82
N ASP A 32 -4.16 -25.93 -22.26
CA ASP A 32 -4.61 -24.55 -22.43
C ASP A 32 -4.52 -23.73 -21.12
N HIS A 33 -4.83 -24.34 -19.97
CA HIS A 33 -4.75 -23.68 -18.67
C HIS A 33 -3.30 -23.52 -18.19
N SER A 34 -2.41 -24.44 -18.56
CA SER A 34 -0.97 -24.30 -18.32
C SER A 34 -0.40 -23.11 -19.10
N ASP A 35 -0.74 -23.01 -20.39
CA ASP A 35 -0.28 -21.92 -21.26
C ASP A 35 -0.78 -20.55 -20.77
N MET A 36 -2.05 -20.45 -20.37
CA MET A 36 -2.62 -19.22 -19.82
C MET A 36 -1.95 -18.80 -18.50
N LYS A 37 -1.58 -19.76 -17.65
CA LYS A 37 -0.85 -19.49 -16.41
C LYS A 37 0.56 -18.98 -16.67
N GLU A 38 1.27 -19.60 -17.62
CA GLU A 38 2.60 -19.15 -18.04
C GLU A 38 2.55 -17.72 -18.58
N GLN A 39 1.54 -17.40 -19.39
CA GLN A 39 1.33 -16.04 -19.90
C GLN A 39 1.10 -15.01 -18.79
N LEU A 40 0.34 -15.34 -17.74
CA LEU A 40 0.14 -14.47 -16.57
C LEU A 40 1.42 -14.31 -15.74
N ASP A 41 2.21 -15.38 -15.57
CA ASP A 41 3.48 -15.31 -14.87
C ASP A 41 4.48 -14.41 -15.63
N LEU A 42 4.51 -14.49 -16.97
CA LEU A 42 5.29 -13.57 -17.81
C LEU A 42 4.82 -12.11 -17.68
N GLN A 43 3.52 -11.86 -17.74
CA GLN A 43 2.98 -10.50 -17.54
C GLN A 43 3.31 -9.94 -16.16
N ARG A 44 3.25 -10.77 -15.10
CA ARG A 44 3.65 -10.36 -13.75
C ARG A 44 5.14 -10.03 -13.68
N ASP A 45 5.99 -10.81 -14.33
CA ASP A 45 7.43 -10.55 -14.39
C ASP A 45 7.77 -9.30 -15.21
N GLU A 46 7.04 -9.03 -16.28
CA GLU A 46 7.13 -7.77 -17.04
C GLU A 46 6.70 -6.57 -16.19
N LEU A 47 5.60 -6.69 -15.47
CA LEU A 47 5.13 -5.66 -14.55
C LEU A 47 6.17 -5.42 -13.45
N ARG A 48 6.71 -6.49 -12.86
CA ARG A 48 7.79 -6.41 -11.89
C ARG A 48 8.99 -5.68 -12.47
N LYS A 49 9.42 -6.00 -13.70
CA LYS A 49 10.52 -5.29 -14.37
C LYS A 49 10.20 -3.81 -14.59
N MET A 50 8.99 -3.46 -15.02
CA MET A 50 8.57 -2.07 -15.27
C MET A 50 8.56 -1.22 -13.98
N TYR A 51 8.10 -1.77 -12.86
CA TYR A 51 8.09 -1.07 -11.57
C TYR A 51 9.42 -1.17 -10.80
N GLN A 52 10.29 -2.13 -11.14
CA GLN A 52 11.61 -2.31 -10.52
C GLN A 52 12.74 -1.65 -11.33
N GLN A 53 12.45 -1.02 -12.47
CA GLN A 53 13.46 -0.21 -13.17
C GLN A 53 13.84 1.00 -12.30
N PRO A 54 15.13 1.18 -11.98
CA PRO A 54 15.63 2.43 -11.44
C PRO A 54 15.34 3.54 -12.44
N TRP A 55 14.74 4.62 -11.96
CA TRP A 55 14.54 5.83 -12.74
C TRP A 55 15.89 6.56 -12.84
N ASP A 56 16.86 5.93 -13.51
CA ASP A 56 18.17 6.51 -13.79
C ASP A 56 18.03 7.50 -14.96
N ASN A 57 17.41 8.66 -14.69
CA ASN A 57 17.65 9.91 -15.40
C ASN A 57 16.91 11.09 -14.74
N ASP A 58 17.32 11.43 -13.53
CA ASP A 58 17.65 12.81 -13.15
C ASP A 58 18.46 12.71 -11.85
N GLY A 59 19.68 13.21 -11.85
CA GLY A 59 20.50 13.35 -10.65
C GLY A 59 19.96 14.47 -9.76
N GLY A 60 18.70 14.39 -9.38
CA GLY A 60 18.04 15.19 -8.37
C GLY A 60 17.74 14.25 -7.22
N ASP A 61 18.28 14.57 -6.05
CA ASP A 61 17.95 13.94 -4.78
C ASP A 61 16.44 13.67 -4.71
N VAL A 62 16.02 12.41 -4.89
CA VAL A 62 14.68 11.99 -4.51
C VAL A 62 14.73 11.99 -2.99
N GLU A 63 14.53 13.16 -2.39
CA GLU A 63 14.13 13.27 -1.00
C GLU A 63 12.93 12.33 -0.87
N ASP A 64 13.15 11.20 -0.19
CA ASP A 64 12.12 10.28 0.27
C ASP A 64 10.95 11.14 0.74
N TYR A 65 9.89 11.23 -0.09
CA TYR A 65 8.74 12.09 0.16
C TYR A 65 8.02 11.42 1.31
N ASP A 66 8.49 11.73 2.51
CA ASP A 66 7.97 11.22 3.75
C ASP A 66 6.57 11.82 3.88
N ASP A 67 5.56 11.14 3.34
CA ASP A 67 4.17 11.59 3.39
C ASP A 67 3.73 11.84 4.84
N SER A 68 4.47 11.31 5.83
CA SER A 68 4.28 11.62 7.26
C SER A 68 4.62 13.08 7.62
N ILE A 69 5.31 13.81 6.74
CA ILE A 69 5.62 15.24 6.85
C ILE A 69 4.85 16.11 5.84
N THR A 70 3.68 15.68 5.35
CA THR A 70 2.77 16.58 4.60
C THR A 70 1.39 16.76 5.23
N CYS A 71 0.83 17.96 5.10
CA CYS A 71 -0.49 18.30 5.62
C CYS A 71 -1.60 17.59 4.80
N PRO A 72 -2.48 16.77 5.41
CA PRO A 72 -3.46 15.98 4.66
C PRO A 72 -4.58 16.80 3.99
N VAL A 73 -4.64 18.11 4.24
CA VAL A 73 -5.64 19.01 3.65
C VAL A 73 -5.17 19.62 2.33
N CYS A 74 -3.88 19.96 2.23
CA CYS A 74 -3.33 20.66 1.07
C CYS A 74 -2.11 19.97 0.46
N LEU A 75 -1.63 18.88 1.06
CA LEU A 75 -0.49 18.08 0.62
C LEU A 75 0.82 18.85 0.55
N HIS A 76 0.94 19.96 1.30
CA HIS A 76 2.20 20.70 1.42
C HIS A 76 2.96 20.26 2.67
N PRO A 77 4.30 20.30 2.67
CA PRO A 77 5.10 20.03 3.86
C PRO A 77 4.76 20.97 5.01
N TRP A 78 4.71 20.44 6.24
CA TRP A 78 4.54 21.27 7.45
C TRP A 78 5.84 22.00 7.79
N GLY A 79 5.71 23.24 8.23
CA GLY A 79 6.83 23.99 8.81
C GLY A 79 7.02 23.69 10.30
N ILE A 80 8.21 23.99 10.82
CA ILE A 80 8.46 24.10 12.26
C ILE A 80 7.88 25.43 12.80
N SER A 81 7.80 26.44 11.94
CA SER A 81 7.32 27.78 12.27
C SER A 81 6.48 28.36 11.13
N GLY A 82 5.86 29.51 11.38
CA GLY A 82 5.10 30.23 10.37
C GLY A 82 3.63 29.77 10.22
N PRO A 83 3.00 30.14 9.09
CA PRO A 83 1.56 29.96 8.86
C PRO A 83 1.18 28.50 8.59
N HIS A 84 2.10 27.71 8.04
CA HIS A 84 1.89 26.29 7.76
C HIS A 84 2.59 25.37 8.77
N ARG A 85 2.77 25.85 10.01
CA ARG A 85 3.41 25.04 11.06
C ARG A 85 2.55 23.85 11.48
N LEU A 86 3.20 22.78 11.95
CA LEU A 86 2.54 21.59 12.47
C LEU A 86 1.68 21.90 13.72
N VAL A 87 0.39 21.55 13.66
CA VAL A 87 -0.54 21.66 14.79
C VAL A 87 -1.38 20.40 14.95
N SER A 88 -1.83 20.12 16.17
CA SER A 88 -2.88 19.14 16.45
C SER A 88 -4.18 19.84 16.83
N LEU A 89 -5.31 19.20 16.53
CA LEU A 89 -6.59 19.55 17.14
C LEU A 89 -6.79 18.78 18.45
N SER A 90 -7.78 19.18 19.26
CA SER A 90 -8.20 18.45 20.47
C SER A 90 -8.54 16.98 20.23
N CYS A 91 -8.89 16.62 18.99
CA CYS A 91 -9.14 15.24 18.57
C CYS A 91 -7.89 14.40 18.29
N GLY A 92 -6.70 14.99 18.29
CA GLY A 92 -5.42 14.31 18.04
C GLY A 92 -4.93 14.35 16.59
N HIS A 93 -5.80 14.65 15.62
CA HIS A 93 -5.38 14.76 14.21
C HIS A 93 -4.51 15.98 13.95
N LEU A 94 -3.59 15.83 13.02
CA LEU A 94 -2.56 16.80 12.69
C LEU A 94 -2.93 17.54 11.39
N PHE A 95 -2.77 18.87 11.36
CA PHE A 95 -2.81 19.68 10.12
C PHE A 95 -1.78 20.84 10.15
N GLY A 96 -1.53 21.49 9.01
CA GLY A 96 -0.88 22.81 9.01
C GLY A 96 -1.78 23.86 9.66
N ASP A 97 -1.23 24.80 10.45
CA ASP A 97 -1.99 25.79 11.24
C ASP A 97 -3.00 26.56 10.39
N GLU A 98 -2.60 27.05 9.20
CA GLU A 98 -3.51 27.73 8.28
C GLU A 98 -4.65 26.82 7.80
N CYS A 99 -4.35 25.56 7.48
CA CYS A 99 -5.36 24.58 7.05
C CYS A 99 -6.35 24.25 8.16
N ALA A 100 -5.87 24.04 9.39
CA ALA A 100 -6.72 23.83 10.56
C ALA A 100 -7.65 25.02 10.78
N ARG A 101 -7.09 26.25 10.82
CA ARG A 101 -7.87 27.49 11.00
C ARG A 101 -8.89 27.67 9.90
N ARG A 102 -8.52 27.42 8.64
CA ARG A 102 -9.41 27.52 7.48
C ARG A 102 -10.57 26.54 7.58
N SER A 103 -10.31 25.28 7.97
CA SER A 103 -11.37 24.28 8.16
C SER A 103 -12.31 24.67 9.29
N ILE A 104 -11.76 25.06 10.44
CA ILE A 104 -12.57 25.46 11.60
C ILE A 104 -13.45 26.67 11.27
N ARG A 105 -12.91 27.69 10.60
CA ARG A 105 -13.68 28.88 10.20
C ARG A 105 -14.80 28.56 9.20
N LYS A 106 -14.59 27.59 8.31
CA LYS A 106 -15.57 27.22 7.27
C LYS A 106 -16.61 26.22 7.75
N LEU A 107 -16.20 25.23 8.54
CA LEU A 107 -17.01 24.03 8.85
C LEU A 107 -17.19 23.79 10.36
N GLY A 108 -16.42 24.43 11.24
CA GLY A 108 -16.51 24.22 12.68
C GLY A 108 -16.09 22.82 13.16
N GLN A 109 -15.40 22.05 12.31
CA GLN A 109 -15.07 20.64 12.57
C GLN A 109 -13.69 20.24 12.03
N CYS A 110 -13.16 19.15 12.57
CA CYS A 110 -11.95 18.49 12.10
C CYS A 110 -12.12 17.96 10.67
N PRO A 111 -11.18 18.23 9.73
CA PRO A 111 -11.22 17.68 8.37
C PRO A 111 -11.27 16.15 8.30
N GLN A 112 -10.65 15.47 9.27
CA GLN A 112 -10.42 14.02 9.22
C GLN A 112 -11.52 13.23 9.93
N CYS A 113 -11.84 13.55 11.19
CA CYS A 113 -12.84 12.81 11.97
C CYS A 113 -14.17 13.53 12.17
N ARG A 114 -14.32 14.76 11.64
CA ARG A 114 -15.53 15.59 11.74
C ARG A 114 -15.98 15.92 13.16
N ARG A 115 -15.14 15.69 14.17
CA ARG A 115 -15.39 16.17 15.54
C ARG A 115 -15.42 17.69 15.53
N GLY A 116 -16.38 18.28 16.25
CA GLY A 116 -16.45 19.72 16.46
C GLY A 116 -15.12 20.27 16.97
N ALA A 117 -14.67 21.37 16.39
CA ALA A 117 -13.40 21.98 16.70
C ALA A 117 -13.50 23.50 16.66
N GLU A 118 -12.94 24.16 17.66
CA GLU A 118 -12.83 25.60 17.77
C GLU A 118 -11.38 26.06 17.59
N ILE A 119 -11.16 27.36 17.35
CA ILE A 119 -9.80 27.92 17.17
C ILE A 119 -8.93 27.70 18.42
N LYS A 120 -9.54 27.63 19.61
CA LYS A 120 -8.86 27.33 20.88
C LYS A 120 -8.36 25.88 20.99
N ASP A 121 -8.90 24.98 20.16
CA ASP A 121 -8.52 23.57 20.15
C ASP A 121 -7.24 23.31 19.35
N ILE A 122 -6.73 24.32 18.66
CA ILE A 122 -5.49 24.23 17.89
C ILE A 122 -4.29 24.31 18.83
N ARG A 123 -3.48 23.26 18.84
CA ARG A 123 -2.26 23.14 19.65
C ARG A 123 -1.04 23.05 18.74
N PRO A 124 -0.16 24.07 18.72
CA PRO A 124 1.11 23.98 18.00
C PRO A 124 1.99 22.86 18.54
N LEU A 125 2.61 22.10 17.64
CA LEU A 125 3.59 21.09 18.00
C LEU A 125 4.99 21.59 17.64
N TYR A 126 5.89 21.59 18.61
CA TYR A 126 7.30 21.92 18.42
C TYR A 126 8.09 20.62 18.42
N ALA A 127 8.06 19.91 17.30
CA ALA A 127 8.80 18.67 17.09
C ALA A 127 9.75 18.84 15.91
N GLN A 128 10.93 18.22 15.97
CA GLN A 128 11.85 18.17 14.83
C GLN A 128 11.34 17.19 13.76
N ARG A 129 10.80 16.05 14.17
CA ARG A 129 10.14 15.04 13.33
C ARG A 129 9.04 14.35 14.12
N VAL A 130 7.97 13.96 13.45
CA VAL A 130 6.91 13.11 14.01
C VAL A 130 6.84 11.85 13.16
N CYS A 131 7.11 10.69 13.76
CA CYS A 131 6.96 9.40 13.13
C CYS A 131 6.01 8.52 13.94
N ALA A 132 5.13 7.81 13.24
CA ALA A 132 4.31 6.78 13.86
C ALA A 132 5.12 5.47 13.90
N ILE A 133 5.21 4.87 15.08
CA ILE A 133 5.83 3.55 15.26
C ILE A 133 4.73 2.60 15.72
N ASP A 134 4.35 1.67 14.85
CA ASP A 134 3.42 0.61 15.17
C ASP A 134 4.11 -0.41 16.09
N ASN A 135 3.71 -0.43 17.36
CA ASN A 135 4.28 -1.32 18.38
C ASN A 135 3.52 -2.65 18.51
N VAL A 136 2.61 -2.94 17.58
CA VAL A 136 1.68 -4.09 17.66
C VAL A 136 2.39 -5.45 17.51
N ASP A 137 3.60 -5.49 16.96
CA ASP A 137 4.34 -6.73 16.66
C ASP A 137 5.47 -7.08 17.64
N ASN A 138 5.56 -6.44 18.81
CA ASN A 138 6.60 -6.73 19.79
C ASN A 138 6.56 -8.16 20.40
N LEU A 139 5.68 -9.05 19.93
CA LEU A 139 5.67 -10.46 20.31
C LEU A 139 6.24 -11.42 19.26
N THR A 140 6.47 -11.02 18.00
CA THR A 140 7.06 -11.92 17.00
C THR A 140 7.99 -11.24 15.99
N ARG A 141 9.28 -11.52 16.16
CA ARG A 141 10.36 -11.48 15.14
C ARG A 141 10.91 -10.09 14.77
N GLY A 142 11.97 -9.68 15.49
CA GLY A 142 13.32 -9.78 14.92
C GLY A 142 13.75 -8.92 13.72
N THR A 143 12.95 -7.98 13.20
CA THR A 143 13.45 -6.97 12.24
C THR A 143 12.93 -5.59 12.59
N LYS A 144 13.59 -4.92 13.54
CA LYS A 144 13.49 -3.48 13.65
C LYS A 144 14.05 -2.93 12.34
N ARG A 145 13.21 -2.46 11.41
CA ARG A 145 13.65 -1.38 10.53
C ARG A 145 13.87 -0.19 11.47
N PRO A 146 15.11 0.25 11.68
CA PRO A 146 15.32 1.50 12.40
C PRO A 146 14.51 2.57 11.66
N CYS A 147 13.85 3.50 12.37
CA CYS A 147 13.48 4.71 11.65
C CYS A 147 14.80 5.28 11.13
N GLU A 148 14.92 5.49 9.83
CA GLU A 148 16.09 6.16 9.24
C GLU A 148 16.12 7.66 9.63
N CYS A 149 15.24 8.04 10.55
CA CYS A 149 14.98 9.38 10.99
C CYS A 149 15.96 9.93 12.03
N SER A 150 16.65 9.06 12.78
CA SER A 150 17.59 9.45 13.82
C SER A 150 19.04 9.55 13.35
N ASP A 151 19.48 8.71 12.41
CA ASP A 151 20.91 8.50 12.16
C ASP A 151 21.51 9.52 11.18
N GLU A 152 20.71 9.96 10.20
CA GLU A 152 21.06 11.03 9.25
C GLU A 152 21.14 12.40 9.94
N ALA A 153 20.22 12.68 10.86
CA ALA A 153 20.13 13.95 11.59
C ALA A 153 21.30 14.13 12.57
N LEU A 154 21.72 13.06 13.27
CA LEU A 154 22.87 13.09 14.18
C LEU A 154 24.21 13.24 13.45
N LYS A 155 24.33 12.74 12.21
CA LYS A 155 25.54 12.95 11.38
C LYS A 155 25.67 14.41 10.91
N LYS A 156 24.58 15.03 10.44
CA LYS A 156 24.58 16.42 9.95
C LYS A 156 24.84 17.47 11.05
N MET A 157 24.51 17.14 12.31
CA MET A 157 24.83 18.00 13.47
C MET A 157 26.29 17.90 13.92
N LYS A 158 27.00 16.80 13.63
CA LYS A 158 28.40 16.61 14.05
C LYS A 158 29.43 17.14 13.04
N THR A 159 29.03 17.41 11.80
CA THR A 159 29.93 17.93 10.75
C THR A 159 30.02 19.45 10.69
N ASN A 160 29.17 20.18 11.42
CA ASN A 160 29.19 21.66 11.50
C ASN A 160 29.88 22.23 12.75
N LEU A 161 30.70 21.41 13.42
CA LEU A 161 31.62 21.88 14.45
C LEU A 161 33.06 21.70 13.95
N HIS A 162 33.47 22.53 12.99
CA HIS A 162 34.87 22.83 12.69
C HIS A 162 34.99 24.32 12.39
#